data_AF-X0HCZ6-F1
#
_entry.id   AF-X0HCZ6-F1
#
_cell.length_a   1.000
_cell.length_b   1.000
_cell.length_c   1.000
_cell.angle_alpha   90.00
_cell.angle_beta   90.00
_cell.angle_gamma   90.00
#
_symmetry.space_group_name_H-M   'P 1'
#
loop_
_entity.id
_entity.type
_entity.pdbx_description
1 polymer ?
#
loop_
_entity_poly.entity_id
_entity_poly.type
_entity_poly.pdbx_seq_one_letter_code
_entity_poly.pdbx_strand_id
1 'polypeptide(L)'
;MADNIFVDARKGSLTSTKLEAYLASGVDINAQDPKTGFTPLGMAAKYGRLSVVNLLLDKNASPRAMSKPGMTPLYIAANGNGDRVNIVRKLLEKGAQVDEISAEVDNDTPLMVAITHARDPVVVNMLIDAGASLQAKNSKNETAKELAEQSGNPAIQRAVSPPGQQMAGLPELINALVNFVLFILAYVNSGVINGVVKGVVSNLYHIGQPPPDQTLAQDLDNPTTIDDFQKGVEKYVQDSDLGQFFAPGNDYLQKVAEKAIELKDDPRNHLKEPEQMKGLVKLALYQPIFYCDDSGSMQANILDPNGNVVSTRMEAMRSLVQRMSSIATRLVPDGSGAHLRFINSDYQGDDLTADQIDSHMQFQPMGGTNIGTNLKKKVLEPLVFKKLDKDGKLDRPFLVLTITDGEPSPEPVDTFKKTIEGCGRRLDQKDYPQESTMFLISQVGNDPHADKFLDSLSGDTAIDRVLFRSSERLHEKYAELRDNEGELEEWLFNILMQPITG
;
A
#
# COMPACT_ATOMS: atom_id res chain seq x y z
N MET A 1 4.60 -14.95 -41.31
CA MET A 1 3.53 -13.97 -40.98
C MET A 1 4.18 -12.60 -41.04
N ALA A 2 3.62 -11.65 -41.78
CA ALA A 2 4.19 -10.30 -41.86
C ALA A 2 4.19 -9.63 -40.48
N ASP A 3 5.30 -8.99 -40.12
CA ASP A 3 5.43 -8.21 -38.89
C ASP A 3 4.51 -6.98 -38.96
N ASN A 4 3.60 -6.87 -38.00
CA ASN A 4 2.71 -5.72 -37.88
C ASN A 4 2.44 -5.41 -36.40
N ILE A 5 1.93 -4.20 -36.15
CA ILE A 5 1.68 -3.69 -34.81
C ILE A 5 0.83 -4.64 -33.94
N PHE A 6 -0.15 -5.33 -34.52
CA PHE A 6 -1.04 -6.25 -33.80
C PHE A 6 -0.33 -7.53 -33.37
N VAL A 7 0.49 -8.11 -34.26
CA VAL A 7 1.27 -9.32 -33.99
C VAL A 7 2.33 -9.02 -32.92
N ASP A 8 3.00 -7.89 -33.02
CA ASP A 8 3.99 -7.46 -32.03
C ASP A 8 3.34 -7.14 -30.67
N ALA A 9 2.18 -6.48 -30.67
CA ALA A 9 1.44 -6.21 -29.43
C ALA A 9 0.98 -7.50 -28.73
N ARG A 10 0.47 -8.47 -29.48
CA ARG A 10 0.10 -9.80 -28.96
C ARG A 10 1.30 -10.55 -28.38
N LYS A 11 2.44 -10.53 -29.06
CA LYS A 11 3.65 -11.26 -28.65
C LYS A 11 4.42 -10.57 -27.52
N GLY A 12 4.18 -9.29 -27.28
CA GLY A 12 5.00 -8.49 -26.36
C GLY A 12 6.31 -8.00 -26.99
N SER A 13 6.45 -8.05 -28.32
CA SER A 13 7.67 -7.68 -29.06
C SER A 13 7.62 -6.28 -29.68
N LEU A 14 6.60 -5.48 -29.33
CA LEU A 14 6.47 -4.09 -29.77
C LEU A 14 7.40 -3.19 -28.96
N THR A 15 8.40 -2.60 -29.61
CA THR A 15 9.32 -1.62 -29.02
C THR A 15 8.97 -0.21 -29.47
N SER A 16 9.49 0.84 -28.80
CA SER A 16 9.25 2.23 -29.22
C SER A 16 9.67 2.48 -30.67
N THR A 17 10.83 1.94 -31.09
CA THR A 17 11.33 2.06 -32.46
C THR A 17 10.39 1.43 -33.49
N LYS A 18 9.88 0.22 -33.20
CA LYS A 18 8.91 -0.44 -34.08
C LYS A 18 7.58 0.32 -34.14
N LEU A 19 7.09 0.78 -32.98
CA LEU A 19 5.88 1.57 -32.91
C LEU A 19 6.02 2.86 -33.73
N GLU A 20 7.11 3.60 -33.56
CA GLU A 20 7.40 4.82 -34.34
C GLU A 20 7.46 4.54 -35.85
N ALA A 21 8.08 3.43 -36.27
CA ALA A 21 8.08 3.04 -37.67
C ALA A 21 6.67 2.73 -38.21
N TYR A 22 5.82 2.05 -37.42
CA TYR A 22 4.43 1.80 -37.81
C TYR A 22 3.62 3.10 -37.93
N LEU A 23 3.73 4.01 -36.96
CA LEU A 23 3.04 5.30 -37.01
C LEU A 23 3.52 6.16 -38.20
N ALA A 24 4.83 6.17 -38.49
CA ALA A 24 5.42 6.90 -39.62
C ALA A 24 4.96 6.36 -40.99
N SER A 25 4.59 5.08 -41.07
CA SER A 25 3.99 4.45 -42.26
C SER A 25 2.47 4.67 -42.36
N GLY A 26 1.88 5.46 -41.47
CA GLY A 26 0.46 5.85 -41.51
C GLY A 26 -0.48 4.89 -40.79
N VAL A 27 0.03 3.96 -39.98
CA VAL A 27 -0.82 3.11 -39.13
C VAL A 27 -1.38 3.93 -37.98
N ASP A 28 -2.71 3.96 -37.82
CA ASP A 28 -3.35 4.52 -36.62
C ASP A 28 -3.09 3.62 -35.41
N ILE A 29 -2.63 4.21 -34.30
CA ILE A 29 -2.37 3.51 -33.04
C ILE A 29 -3.63 2.84 -32.46
N ASN A 30 -4.82 3.34 -32.83
CA ASN A 30 -6.12 2.80 -32.44
C ASN A 30 -6.78 1.96 -33.55
N ALA A 31 -6.07 1.66 -34.64
CA ALA A 31 -6.60 0.84 -35.74
C ALA A 31 -7.10 -0.52 -35.24
N GLN A 32 -8.14 -1.06 -35.87
CA GLN A 32 -8.63 -2.40 -35.58
C GLN A 32 -7.94 -3.41 -36.51
N ASP A 33 -7.43 -4.51 -35.94
CA ASP A 33 -6.87 -5.62 -36.72
C ASP A 33 -7.95 -6.17 -37.67
N PRO A 34 -7.73 -6.20 -38.99
CA PRO A 34 -8.71 -6.73 -39.95
C PRO A 34 -9.13 -8.17 -39.68
N LYS A 35 -8.30 -8.96 -38.97
CA LYS A 35 -8.57 -10.38 -38.68
C LYS A 35 -9.36 -10.59 -37.40
N THR A 36 -8.99 -9.91 -36.32
CA THR A 36 -9.57 -10.14 -34.99
C THR A 36 -10.47 -9.01 -34.51
N GLY A 37 -10.36 -7.83 -35.13
CA GLY A 37 -11.06 -6.62 -34.72
C GLY A 37 -10.48 -5.91 -33.49
N PHE A 38 -9.42 -6.44 -32.87
CA PHE A 38 -8.80 -5.80 -31.71
C PHE A 38 -7.87 -4.65 -32.10
N THR A 39 -7.80 -3.63 -31.25
CA THR A 39 -6.76 -2.60 -31.31
C THR A 39 -5.41 -3.17 -30.85
N PRO A 40 -4.27 -2.52 -31.13
CA PRO A 40 -2.99 -2.92 -30.55
C PRO A 40 -3.03 -2.97 -29.02
N LEU A 41 -3.70 -1.98 -28.41
CA LEU A 41 -3.89 -1.93 -26.95
C LEU A 41 -4.75 -3.09 -26.45
N GLY A 42 -5.86 -3.41 -27.15
CA GLY A 42 -6.69 -4.57 -26.85
C GLY A 42 -5.93 -5.90 -26.98
N MET A 43 -5.05 -6.04 -27.98
CA MET A 43 -4.17 -7.21 -28.11
C MET A 43 -3.21 -7.32 -26.93
N ALA A 44 -2.51 -6.24 -26.59
CA ALA A 44 -1.58 -6.25 -25.47
C ALA A 44 -2.29 -6.58 -24.15
N ALA A 45 -3.48 -6.00 -23.92
CA ALA A 45 -4.31 -6.26 -22.74
C ALA A 45 -4.77 -7.72 -22.65
N LYS A 46 -5.30 -8.29 -23.73
CA LYS A 46 -5.81 -9.68 -23.77
C LYS A 46 -4.74 -10.71 -23.40
N TYR A 47 -3.50 -10.46 -23.84
CA TYR A 47 -2.39 -11.39 -23.72
C TYR A 47 -1.39 -11.02 -22.61
N GLY A 48 -1.77 -10.12 -21.69
CA GLY A 48 -0.99 -9.82 -20.49
C GLY A 48 0.35 -9.14 -20.76
N ARG A 49 0.45 -8.30 -21.81
CA ARG A 49 1.71 -7.65 -22.22
C ARG A 49 1.82 -6.25 -21.61
N LEU A 50 2.03 -6.16 -20.30
CA LEU A 50 2.05 -4.88 -19.56
C LEU A 50 3.04 -3.86 -20.16
N SER A 51 4.25 -4.27 -20.50
CA SER A 51 5.26 -3.38 -21.10
C SER A 51 4.78 -2.73 -22.40
N VAL A 52 4.01 -3.47 -23.22
CA VAL A 52 3.42 -2.95 -24.45
C VAL A 52 2.20 -2.08 -24.16
N VAL A 53 1.38 -2.44 -23.15
CA VAL A 53 0.26 -1.61 -22.70
C VAL A 53 0.75 -0.22 -22.27
N ASN A 54 1.80 -0.18 -21.43
CA ASN A 54 2.43 1.07 -21.01
C ASN A 54 2.94 1.87 -22.20
N LEU A 55 3.71 1.26 -23.10
CA LEU A 55 4.23 1.91 -24.30
C LEU A 55 3.12 2.53 -25.16
N LEU A 56 2.03 1.79 -25.40
CA LEU A 56 0.93 2.27 -26.23
C LEU A 56 0.19 3.43 -25.57
N LEU A 57 -0.11 3.33 -24.27
CA LEU A 57 -0.80 4.40 -23.53
C LEU A 57 0.06 5.66 -23.40
N ASP A 58 1.37 5.52 -23.22
CA ASP A 58 2.30 6.66 -23.15
C ASP A 58 2.52 7.32 -24.52
N LYS A 59 2.24 6.59 -25.61
CA LYS A 59 2.16 7.12 -26.98
C LYS A 59 0.73 7.48 -27.39
N ASN A 60 -0.15 7.75 -26.42
CA ASN A 60 -1.52 8.24 -26.61
C ASN A 60 -2.48 7.27 -27.33
N ALA A 61 -2.28 5.96 -27.22
CA ALA A 61 -3.36 5.02 -27.53
C ALA A 61 -4.55 5.30 -26.61
N SER A 62 -5.76 5.34 -27.18
CA SER A 62 -6.95 5.67 -26.42
C SER A 62 -7.36 4.48 -25.55
N PRO A 63 -7.50 4.64 -24.22
CA PRO A 63 -8.04 3.60 -23.34
C PRO A 63 -9.54 3.36 -23.55
N ARG A 64 -10.17 4.13 -24.45
CA ARG A 64 -11.59 4.01 -24.84
C ARG A 64 -11.78 3.47 -26.26
N ALA A 65 -10.70 3.20 -27.00
CA ALA A 65 -10.79 2.70 -28.36
C ALA A 65 -11.36 1.27 -28.39
N MET A 66 -12.59 1.15 -28.85
CA MET A 66 -13.29 -0.13 -28.93
C MET A 66 -12.74 -1.02 -30.05
N SER A 67 -12.71 -2.31 -29.77
CA SER A 67 -12.58 -3.34 -30.80
C SER A 67 -13.84 -3.44 -31.67
N LYS A 68 -13.77 -4.19 -32.78
CA LYS A 68 -14.91 -4.39 -33.68
C LYS A 68 -16.18 -4.91 -32.97
N PRO A 69 -16.10 -5.84 -31.99
CA PRO A 69 -17.27 -6.22 -31.17
C PRO A 69 -17.66 -5.21 -30.07
N GLY A 70 -17.15 -3.98 -30.11
CA GLY A 70 -17.45 -2.97 -29.10
C GLY A 70 -16.79 -3.18 -27.74
N MET A 71 -15.84 -4.12 -27.60
CA MET A 71 -15.13 -4.30 -26.33
C MET A 71 -14.08 -3.19 -26.14
N THR A 72 -14.11 -2.52 -24.99
CA THR A 72 -13.06 -1.58 -24.56
C THR A 72 -11.79 -2.33 -24.14
N PRO A 73 -10.62 -1.67 -24.10
CA PRO A 73 -9.41 -2.24 -23.51
C PRO A 73 -9.62 -2.76 -22.08
N LEU A 74 -10.42 -2.07 -21.25
CA LEU A 74 -10.72 -2.47 -19.88
C LEU A 74 -11.54 -3.77 -19.84
N TYR A 75 -12.58 -3.89 -20.67
CA TYR A 75 -13.34 -5.13 -20.83
C TYR A 75 -12.40 -6.29 -21.23
N ILE A 76 -11.53 -6.04 -22.21
CA ILE A 76 -10.60 -7.06 -22.72
C ILE A 76 -9.59 -7.48 -21.65
N ALA A 77 -9.08 -6.53 -20.84
CA ALA A 77 -8.19 -6.82 -19.72
C ALA A 77 -8.90 -7.63 -18.63
N ALA A 78 -10.15 -7.27 -18.28
CA ALA A 78 -10.97 -8.02 -17.33
C ALA A 78 -11.24 -9.47 -17.77
N ASN A 79 -11.30 -9.72 -19.09
CA ASN A 79 -11.40 -11.07 -19.67
C ASN A 79 -10.05 -11.74 -19.97
N GLY A 80 -8.94 -11.02 -19.79
CA GLY A 80 -7.62 -11.41 -20.22
C GLY A 80 -6.93 -12.37 -19.25
N ASN A 81 -5.81 -12.94 -19.70
CA ASN A 81 -4.91 -13.77 -18.89
C ASN A 81 -3.54 -13.10 -18.75
N GLY A 82 -2.78 -13.48 -17.72
CA GLY A 82 -1.43 -12.96 -17.46
C GLY A 82 -1.44 -11.81 -16.46
N ASP A 83 -0.70 -10.73 -16.76
CA ASP A 83 -0.49 -9.56 -15.89
C ASP A 83 -1.72 -8.63 -15.82
N ARG A 84 -2.89 -9.23 -15.56
CA ARG A 84 -4.20 -8.60 -15.65
C ARG A 84 -4.37 -7.47 -14.63
N VAL A 85 -3.93 -7.69 -13.39
CA VAL A 85 -4.10 -6.72 -12.29
C VAL A 85 -3.44 -5.38 -12.63
N ASN A 86 -2.18 -5.42 -13.06
CA ASN A 86 -1.44 -4.21 -13.42
C ASN A 86 -1.98 -3.53 -14.69
N ILE A 87 -2.45 -4.31 -15.67
CA ILE A 87 -3.06 -3.76 -16.89
C ILE A 87 -4.39 -3.07 -16.58
N VAL A 88 -5.24 -3.66 -15.75
CA VAL A 88 -6.51 -3.04 -15.31
C VAL A 88 -6.22 -1.73 -14.58
N ARG A 89 -5.31 -1.75 -13.59
CA ARG A 89 -4.86 -0.56 -12.87
C ARG A 89 -4.40 0.53 -13.84
N LYS A 90 -3.56 0.17 -14.81
CA LYS A 90 -3.03 1.14 -15.78
C LYS A 90 -4.09 1.76 -16.68
N LEU A 91 -5.07 0.97 -17.12
CA LEU A 91 -6.17 1.46 -17.95
C LEU A 91 -7.07 2.43 -17.18
N LEU A 92 -7.35 2.13 -15.90
CA LEU A 92 -8.09 3.00 -15.00
C LEU A 92 -7.34 4.33 -14.76
N GLU A 93 -6.04 4.28 -14.47
CA GLU A 93 -5.16 5.48 -14.35
C GLU A 93 -5.24 6.40 -15.57
N LYS A 94 -5.35 5.82 -16.77
CA LYS A 94 -5.43 6.58 -18.03
C LYS A 94 -6.87 6.97 -18.42
N GLY A 95 -7.86 6.75 -17.54
CA GLY A 95 -9.23 7.23 -17.73
C GLY A 95 -10.11 6.35 -18.64
N ALA A 96 -9.89 5.03 -18.61
CA ALA A 96 -10.82 4.05 -19.19
C ALA A 96 -12.23 4.21 -18.59
N GLN A 97 -13.27 4.00 -19.41
CA GLN A 97 -14.65 3.98 -18.93
C GLN A 97 -14.95 2.65 -18.26
N VAL A 98 -15.45 2.72 -17.02
CA VAL A 98 -15.59 1.57 -16.12
C VAL A 98 -16.82 0.72 -16.43
N ASP A 99 -17.91 1.35 -16.90
CA ASP A 99 -19.20 0.71 -17.19
C ASP A 99 -19.58 0.77 -18.68
N GLU A 100 -18.60 0.91 -19.58
CA GLU A 100 -18.90 0.90 -21.01
C GLU A 100 -19.40 -0.49 -21.46
N ILE A 101 -20.52 -0.52 -22.18
CA ILE A 101 -21.21 -1.74 -22.62
C ILE A 101 -21.37 -1.78 -24.14
N SER A 102 -21.50 -2.99 -24.68
CA SER A 102 -21.80 -3.22 -26.09
C SER A 102 -22.77 -4.39 -26.25
N ALA A 103 -23.78 -4.21 -27.11
CA ALA A 103 -24.77 -5.24 -27.39
C ALA A 103 -24.17 -6.50 -28.04
N GLU A 104 -23.03 -6.36 -28.72
CA GLU A 104 -22.28 -7.48 -29.33
C GLU A 104 -21.62 -8.42 -28.31
N VAL A 105 -21.53 -7.99 -27.04
CA VAL A 105 -21.01 -8.77 -25.91
C VAL A 105 -22.01 -8.83 -24.77
N ASP A 106 -23.30 -9.00 -25.13
CA ASP A 106 -24.40 -9.15 -24.19
C ASP A 106 -24.56 -7.97 -23.20
N ASN A 107 -24.03 -6.79 -23.51
CA ASN A 107 -23.98 -5.65 -22.59
C ASN A 107 -23.34 -5.98 -21.22
N ASP A 108 -22.45 -6.98 -21.15
CA ASP A 108 -21.70 -7.24 -19.92
C ASP A 108 -20.75 -6.06 -19.66
N THR A 109 -20.72 -5.56 -18.42
CA THR A 109 -19.72 -4.57 -17.98
C THR A 109 -18.37 -5.25 -17.72
N PRO A 110 -17.25 -4.51 -17.72
CA PRO A 110 -15.96 -5.05 -17.28
C PRO A 110 -16.03 -5.78 -15.92
N LEU A 111 -16.85 -5.29 -14.98
CA LEU A 111 -17.07 -5.92 -13.68
C LEU A 111 -17.74 -7.30 -13.81
N MET A 112 -18.80 -7.41 -14.62
CA MET A 112 -19.51 -8.67 -14.86
C MET A 112 -18.60 -9.73 -15.49
N VAL A 113 -17.72 -9.31 -16.42
CA VAL A 113 -16.74 -10.21 -17.03
C VAL A 113 -15.66 -10.62 -16.04
N ALA A 114 -15.19 -9.71 -15.18
CA ALA A 114 -14.23 -10.02 -14.12
C ALA A 114 -14.78 -11.09 -13.15
N ILE A 115 -16.08 -11.03 -12.86
CA ILE A 115 -16.80 -11.99 -12.01
C ILE A 115 -16.96 -13.35 -12.69
N THR A 116 -17.41 -13.38 -13.95
CA THR A 116 -17.84 -14.63 -14.61
C THR A 116 -16.71 -15.38 -15.28
N HIS A 117 -15.75 -14.67 -15.88
CA HIS A 117 -14.68 -15.23 -16.69
C HIS A 117 -13.34 -15.27 -15.95
N ALA A 118 -12.84 -14.12 -15.49
CA ALA A 118 -11.56 -14.05 -14.78
C ALA A 118 -11.63 -14.64 -13.37
N ARG A 119 -12.76 -14.48 -12.70
CA ARG A 119 -13.04 -14.95 -11.32
C ARG A 119 -11.97 -14.48 -10.33
N ASP A 120 -11.53 -13.23 -10.49
CA ASP A 120 -10.42 -12.63 -9.77
C ASP A 120 -10.92 -11.53 -8.81
N PRO A 121 -10.96 -11.79 -7.48
CA PRO A 121 -11.47 -10.83 -6.51
C PRO A 121 -10.71 -9.50 -6.49
N VAL A 122 -9.42 -9.50 -6.83
CA VAL A 122 -8.60 -8.28 -6.86
C VAL A 122 -9.06 -7.36 -7.98
N VAL A 123 -9.33 -7.93 -9.17
CA VAL A 123 -9.87 -7.16 -10.31
C VAL A 123 -11.30 -6.70 -10.06
N VAL A 124 -12.12 -7.52 -9.41
CA VAL A 124 -13.49 -7.14 -9.02
C VAL A 124 -13.47 -5.94 -8.08
N ASN A 125 -12.64 -5.95 -7.03
CA ASN A 125 -12.50 -4.82 -6.12
C ASN A 125 -11.99 -3.56 -6.85
N MET A 126 -10.91 -3.65 -7.64
CA MET A 126 -10.39 -2.49 -8.38
C MET A 126 -11.43 -1.82 -9.29
N LEU A 127 -12.33 -2.60 -9.90
CA LEU A 127 -13.40 -2.05 -10.73
C LEU A 127 -14.48 -1.38 -9.88
N ILE A 128 -14.85 -1.96 -8.74
CA ILE A 128 -15.78 -1.36 -7.77
C ILE A 128 -15.22 -0.06 -7.20
N ASP A 129 -13.95 -0.04 -6.82
CA ASP A 129 -13.24 1.15 -6.30
C ASP A 129 -13.18 2.26 -7.36
N ALA A 130 -13.10 1.88 -8.64
CA ALA A 130 -13.17 2.81 -9.77
C ALA A 130 -14.60 3.26 -10.11
N GLY A 131 -15.60 2.84 -9.34
CA GLY A 131 -17.00 3.26 -9.49
C GLY A 131 -17.85 2.37 -10.41
N ALA A 132 -17.47 1.11 -10.64
CA ALA A 132 -18.28 0.18 -11.43
C ALA A 132 -19.66 -0.04 -10.79
N SER A 133 -20.71 0.01 -11.62
CA SER A 133 -22.07 -0.17 -11.15
C SER A 133 -22.37 -1.62 -10.82
N LEU A 134 -22.72 -1.89 -9.56
CA LEU A 134 -23.27 -3.17 -9.12
C LEU A 134 -24.72 -3.39 -9.59
N GLN A 135 -25.40 -2.32 -10.04
CA GLN A 135 -26.83 -2.33 -10.41
C GLN A 135 -27.06 -2.31 -11.92
N ALA A 136 -26.00 -2.09 -12.72
CA ALA A 136 -26.08 -2.20 -14.17
C ALA A 136 -26.55 -3.61 -14.54
N LYS A 137 -27.33 -3.71 -15.62
CA LYS A 137 -27.90 -4.97 -16.09
C LYS A 137 -27.40 -5.28 -17.48
N ASN A 138 -26.96 -6.52 -17.67
CA ASN A 138 -26.63 -7.04 -19.00
C ASN A 138 -27.89 -7.38 -19.80
N SER A 139 -27.73 -7.90 -21.01
CA SER A 139 -28.82 -8.31 -21.91
C SER A 139 -29.67 -9.47 -21.37
N LYS A 140 -29.18 -10.21 -20.37
CA LYS A 140 -29.93 -11.26 -19.66
C LYS A 140 -30.66 -10.71 -18.43
N ASN A 141 -30.64 -9.40 -18.22
CA ASN A 141 -31.20 -8.70 -17.07
C ASN A 141 -30.56 -9.12 -15.74
N GLU A 142 -29.29 -9.56 -15.79
CA GLU A 142 -28.48 -9.95 -14.63
C GLU A 142 -27.57 -8.80 -14.20
N THR A 143 -27.42 -8.63 -12.89
CA THR A 143 -26.50 -7.69 -12.24
C THR A 143 -25.17 -8.36 -11.89
N ALA A 144 -24.12 -7.56 -11.65
CA ALA A 144 -22.85 -8.06 -11.15
C ALA A 144 -23.02 -8.88 -9.85
N LYS A 145 -23.94 -8.45 -8.97
CA LYS A 145 -24.26 -9.15 -7.73
C LYS A 145 -24.87 -10.54 -7.97
N GLU A 146 -25.87 -10.64 -8.83
CA GLU A 146 -26.50 -11.91 -9.18
C GLU A 146 -25.50 -12.88 -9.83
N LEU A 147 -24.63 -12.38 -10.72
CA LEU A 147 -23.57 -13.18 -11.34
C LEU A 147 -22.54 -13.70 -10.33
N ALA A 148 -22.20 -12.89 -9.32
CA ALA A 148 -21.31 -13.31 -8.23
C ALA A 148 -21.94 -14.40 -7.35
N GLU A 149 -23.23 -14.28 -7.03
CA GLU A 149 -23.98 -15.31 -6.30
C GLU A 149 -23.97 -16.63 -7.07
N GLN A 150 -24.27 -16.59 -8.37
CA GLN A 150 -24.23 -17.75 -9.27
C GLN A 150 -22.83 -18.37 -9.42
N SER A 151 -21.75 -17.59 -9.25
CA SER A 151 -20.38 -18.07 -9.40
C SER A 151 -20.00 -19.15 -8.36
N GLY A 152 -20.68 -19.18 -7.22
CA GLY A 152 -20.36 -20.05 -6.08
C GLY A 152 -18.99 -19.76 -5.44
N ASN A 153 -18.32 -18.66 -5.80
CA ASN A 153 -17.01 -18.29 -5.26
C ASN A 153 -17.19 -17.33 -4.07
N PRO A 154 -16.90 -17.75 -2.82
CA PRO A 154 -17.10 -16.91 -1.63
C PRO A 154 -16.28 -15.63 -1.64
N ALA A 155 -15.13 -15.59 -2.32
CA ALA A 155 -14.30 -14.39 -2.42
C ALA A 155 -14.91 -13.35 -3.38
N ILE A 156 -15.53 -13.81 -4.48
CA ILE A 156 -16.23 -12.94 -5.43
C ILE A 156 -17.55 -12.45 -4.85
N GLN A 157 -18.31 -13.31 -4.16
CA GLN A 157 -19.53 -12.93 -3.44
C GLN A 157 -19.24 -11.88 -2.37
N ARG A 158 -18.13 -12.07 -1.64
CA ARG A 158 -17.65 -11.06 -0.68
C ARG A 158 -17.31 -9.76 -1.35
N ALA A 159 -16.65 -9.75 -2.51
CA ALA A 159 -16.25 -8.53 -3.21
C ALA A 159 -17.42 -7.64 -3.69
N VAL A 160 -18.60 -8.20 -3.98
CA VAL A 160 -19.74 -7.46 -4.56
C VAL A 160 -20.87 -7.10 -3.57
N SER A 161 -20.69 -7.37 -2.28
CA SER A 161 -21.73 -7.14 -1.25
C SER A 161 -21.71 -5.68 -0.75
N PRO A 162 -22.83 -5.12 -0.23
CA PRO A 162 -22.88 -3.71 0.18
C PRO A 162 -21.91 -3.38 1.33
N PRO A 163 -21.42 -2.12 1.41
CA PRO A 163 -20.45 -1.65 2.42
C PRO A 163 -20.88 -1.77 3.89
N GLY A 164 -22.11 -2.19 4.19
CA GLY A 164 -22.60 -2.36 5.58
C GLY A 164 -22.36 -3.75 6.19
N GLN A 165 -21.77 -4.69 5.43
CA GLN A 165 -21.30 -5.99 5.92
C GLN A 165 -19.95 -6.42 5.31
N GLN A 166 -19.33 -5.56 4.51
CA GLN A 166 -17.94 -5.71 4.10
C GLN A 166 -17.09 -4.94 5.08
N MET A 167 -16.11 -5.61 5.70
CA MET A 167 -14.95 -4.88 6.20
C MET A 167 -14.40 -4.03 5.06
N ALA A 168 -14.44 -2.71 5.19
CA ALA A 168 -13.59 -1.86 4.35
C ALA A 168 -12.15 -2.38 4.47
N GLY A 169 -11.45 -2.50 3.33
CA GLY A 169 -10.05 -2.90 3.36
C GLY A 169 -9.26 -1.91 4.21
N LEU A 170 -8.21 -2.40 4.87
CA LEU A 170 -7.42 -1.56 5.75
C LEU A 170 -6.90 -0.27 5.05
N PRO A 171 -6.48 -0.30 3.76
CA PRO A 171 -6.09 0.91 3.05
C PRO A 171 -7.22 1.95 2.95
N GLU A 172 -8.47 1.53 2.69
CA GLU A 172 -9.63 2.41 2.58
C GLU A 172 -9.97 3.04 3.93
N LEU A 173 -9.96 2.22 5.00
CA LEU A 173 -10.14 2.66 6.37
C LEU A 173 -9.10 3.72 6.78
N ILE A 174 -7.84 3.45 6.49
CA ILE A 174 -6.74 4.36 6.81
C ILE A 174 -6.82 5.63 5.99
N ASN A 175 -7.14 5.56 4.69
CA ASN A 175 -7.30 6.75 3.86
C ASN A 175 -8.47 7.62 4.36
N ALA A 176 -9.56 7.01 4.82
CA ALA A 176 -10.66 7.73 5.42
C ALA A 176 -10.24 8.43 6.72
N LEU A 177 -9.52 7.73 7.60
CA LEU A 177 -8.95 8.32 8.83
C LEU A 177 -7.96 9.46 8.53
N VAL A 178 -7.12 9.32 7.50
CA VAL A 178 -6.20 10.39 7.08
C VAL A 178 -7.00 11.60 6.60
N ASN A 179 -7.95 11.43 5.68
CA ASN A 179 -8.81 12.52 5.20
C ASN A 179 -9.57 13.20 6.34
N PHE A 180 -10.00 12.41 7.32
CA PHE A 180 -10.63 12.89 8.51
C PHE A 180 -9.67 13.76 9.36
N VAL A 181 -8.46 13.28 9.65
CA VAL A 181 -7.44 14.07 10.35
C VAL A 181 -7.14 15.36 9.58
N LEU A 182 -6.99 15.32 8.26
CA LEU A 182 -6.79 16.52 7.44
C LEU A 182 -7.97 17.51 7.51
N PHE A 183 -9.19 17.01 7.60
CA PHE A 183 -10.38 17.84 7.79
C PHE A 183 -10.30 18.61 9.14
N ILE A 184 -9.82 17.97 10.21
CA ILE A 184 -9.54 18.64 11.50
C ILE A 184 -8.56 19.79 11.31
N LEU A 185 -7.44 19.52 10.63
CA LEU A 185 -6.40 20.52 10.37
C LEU A 185 -6.98 21.73 9.62
N ALA A 186 -7.82 21.49 8.61
CA ALA A 186 -8.48 22.53 7.84
C ALA A 186 -9.43 23.38 8.69
N TYR A 187 -10.15 22.75 9.63
CA TYR A 187 -11.08 23.44 10.52
C TYR A 187 -10.35 24.29 11.56
N VAL A 188 -9.35 23.74 12.26
CA VAL A 188 -8.61 24.44 13.33
C VAL A 188 -7.83 25.66 12.80
N ASN A 189 -7.21 25.53 11.62
CA ASN A 189 -6.44 26.63 11.03
C ASN A 189 -7.31 27.78 10.45
N SER A 190 -8.64 27.63 10.42
CA SER A 190 -9.53 28.59 9.76
C SER A 190 -10.15 29.67 10.65
N GLY A 191 -10.07 29.55 11.99
CA GLY A 191 -10.53 30.58 12.91
C GLY A 191 -11.93 31.17 12.59
N VAL A 192 -12.99 30.38 12.83
CA VAL A 192 -14.43 30.77 12.88
C VAL A 192 -15.23 30.72 11.54
N ILE A 193 -16.20 29.79 11.55
CA ILE A 193 -17.61 29.80 11.06
C ILE A 193 -17.92 30.38 9.65
N ASN A 194 -18.42 29.46 8.81
CA ASN A 194 -19.26 29.62 7.61
C ASN A 194 -18.67 30.13 6.28
N GLY A 195 -19.08 29.43 5.22
CA GLY A 195 -19.19 29.89 3.83
C GLY A 195 -17.89 29.91 3.01
N VAL A 196 -16.74 30.14 3.63
CA VAL A 196 -15.46 30.40 2.92
C VAL A 196 -14.54 29.17 2.88
N VAL A 197 -14.93 28.07 3.53
CA VAL A 197 -14.15 26.81 3.63
C VAL A 197 -13.83 26.19 2.26
N LYS A 198 -14.68 26.40 1.24
CA LYS A 198 -14.49 25.76 -0.07
C LYS A 198 -13.30 26.29 -0.89
N GLY A 199 -12.92 27.56 -0.72
CA GLY A 199 -11.95 28.22 -1.61
C GLY A 199 -10.50 28.19 -1.11
N VAL A 200 -10.29 28.28 0.20
CA VAL A 200 -8.95 28.40 0.79
C VAL A 200 -8.34 27.04 1.12
N VAL A 201 -9.16 26.07 1.55
CA VAL A 201 -8.74 24.68 1.79
C VAL A 201 -8.34 23.98 0.48
N SER A 202 -9.04 24.29 -0.62
CA SER A 202 -8.72 23.79 -1.96
C SER A 202 -7.36 24.28 -2.48
N ASN A 203 -6.99 25.53 -2.16
CA ASN A 203 -5.75 26.15 -2.62
C ASN A 203 -4.51 25.80 -1.78
N LEU A 204 -4.68 25.43 -0.50
CA LEU A 204 -3.54 25.11 0.40
C LEU A 204 -3.09 23.64 0.33
N TYR A 205 -3.98 22.71 -0.06
CA TYR A 205 -3.70 21.27 0.01
C TYR A 205 -4.02 20.49 -1.28
N HIS A 206 -4.39 21.16 -2.37
CA HIS A 206 -4.84 20.52 -3.61
C HIS A 206 -5.89 19.40 -3.39
N ILE A 207 -6.71 19.49 -2.33
CA ILE A 207 -7.83 18.58 -2.10
C ILE A 207 -8.94 19.01 -3.05
N GLY A 208 -8.82 18.55 -4.29
CA GLY A 208 -9.80 18.71 -5.37
C GLY A 208 -10.78 17.54 -5.47
N GLN A 209 -10.75 16.62 -4.51
CA GLN A 209 -11.74 15.54 -4.41
C GLN A 209 -12.47 15.69 -3.06
N PRO A 210 -13.81 15.72 -3.05
CA PRO A 210 -14.57 15.55 -1.82
C PRO A 210 -14.16 14.21 -1.18
N PRO A 211 -14.31 14.03 0.15
CA PRO A 211 -14.08 12.74 0.77
C PRO A 211 -14.80 11.64 -0.03
N PRO A 212 -14.17 10.46 -0.21
CA PRO A 212 -14.86 9.35 -0.81
C PRO A 212 -16.09 9.10 0.07
N ASP A 213 -17.26 9.18 -0.55
CA ASP A 213 -18.58 9.21 0.08
C ASP A 213 -19.17 10.62 0.37
N GLN A 214 -19.64 11.28 -0.70
CA GLN A 214 -20.50 12.47 -0.62
C GLN A 214 -21.87 12.21 0.01
N THR A 215 -22.23 10.95 0.29
CA THR A 215 -23.45 10.61 1.03
C THR A 215 -23.20 10.57 2.54
N LEU A 216 -22.03 10.13 3.02
CA LEU A 216 -21.71 10.11 4.45
C LEU A 216 -21.19 11.44 5.02
N ALA A 217 -20.48 12.26 4.22
CA ALA A 217 -20.14 13.62 4.64
C ALA A 217 -21.36 14.57 4.74
N GLN A 218 -22.53 14.15 4.22
CA GLN A 218 -23.80 14.86 4.42
C GLN A 218 -24.42 14.57 5.79
N ASP A 219 -24.03 13.48 6.47
CA ASP A 219 -24.56 13.03 7.76
C ASP A 219 -23.65 13.37 8.96
N LEU A 220 -22.49 13.97 8.70
CA LEU A 220 -21.71 14.70 9.69
C LEU A 220 -22.21 16.15 9.64
N ASP A 221 -23.08 16.53 10.58
CA ASP A 221 -23.44 17.94 10.80
C ASP A 221 -22.15 18.77 10.76
N ASN A 222 -22.08 19.80 9.90
CA ASN A 222 -20.91 20.68 9.79
C ASN A 222 -20.46 21.08 11.21
N PRO A 223 -19.38 20.49 11.75
CA PRO A 223 -19.13 20.59 13.18
C PRO A 223 -18.77 22.04 13.47
N THR A 224 -19.56 22.69 14.33
CA THR A 224 -19.34 24.10 14.69
C THR A 224 -18.44 24.25 15.91
N THR A 225 -18.22 23.15 16.64
CA THR A 225 -17.44 23.08 17.87
C THR A 225 -16.52 21.85 17.90
N ILE A 226 -15.54 21.83 18.82
CA ILE A 226 -14.69 20.65 19.09
C ILE A 226 -15.55 19.46 19.55
N ASP A 227 -16.64 19.71 20.27
CA ASP A 227 -17.57 18.67 20.73
C ASP A 227 -18.40 18.07 19.57
N ASP A 228 -18.85 18.89 18.62
CA ASP A 228 -19.55 18.42 17.41
C ASP A 228 -18.60 17.59 16.55
N PHE A 229 -17.34 18.01 16.48
CA PHE A 229 -16.27 17.29 15.83
C PHE A 229 -16.03 15.92 16.50
N GLN A 230 -15.88 15.86 17.82
CA GLN A 230 -15.70 14.62 18.58
C GLN A 230 -16.87 13.65 18.38
N LYS A 231 -18.12 14.13 18.41
CA LYS A 231 -19.30 13.31 18.12
C LYS A 231 -19.32 12.78 16.68
N GLY A 232 -18.81 13.57 15.74
CA GLY A 232 -18.59 13.14 14.35
C GLY A 232 -17.56 12.02 14.24
N VAL A 233 -16.44 12.11 14.97
CA VAL A 233 -15.44 11.02 15.09
C VAL A 233 -16.11 9.76 15.61
N GLU A 234 -16.81 9.89 16.74
CA GLU A 234 -17.43 8.76 17.44
C GLU A 234 -18.45 8.07 16.57
N LYS A 235 -19.32 8.84 15.90
CA LYS A 235 -20.30 8.32 14.95
C LYS A 235 -19.63 7.63 13.77
N TYR A 236 -18.60 8.22 13.17
CA TYR A 236 -17.90 7.60 12.03
C TYR A 236 -17.18 6.31 12.41
N VAL A 237 -16.50 6.29 13.56
CA VAL A 237 -15.84 5.11 14.11
C VAL A 237 -16.84 4.02 14.50
N GLN A 238 -18.05 4.39 14.93
CA GLN A 238 -19.15 3.46 15.24
C GLN A 238 -19.83 2.91 13.98
N ASP A 239 -20.02 3.75 12.96
CA ASP A 239 -20.74 3.42 11.73
C ASP A 239 -19.83 2.77 10.67
N SER A 240 -18.51 2.69 10.92
CA SER A 240 -17.52 2.01 10.08
C SER A 240 -16.83 0.87 10.81
N ASP A 241 -16.13 0.01 10.07
CA ASP A 241 -15.28 -1.05 10.67
C ASP A 241 -14.01 -0.50 11.35
N LEU A 242 -13.87 0.82 11.51
CA LEU A 242 -12.78 1.46 12.25
C LEU A 242 -12.80 1.13 13.74
N GLY A 243 -13.99 0.83 14.28
CA GLY A 243 -14.16 0.39 15.66
C GLY A 243 -13.31 -0.84 16.05
N GLN A 244 -12.81 -1.59 15.05
CA GLN A 244 -11.91 -2.73 15.28
C GLN A 244 -10.51 -2.30 15.77
N PHE A 245 -10.05 -1.10 15.42
CA PHE A 245 -8.75 -0.56 15.83
C PHE A 245 -8.90 0.59 16.83
N PHE A 246 -9.70 1.59 16.48
CA PHE A 246 -9.89 2.79 17.29
C PHE A 246 -11.26 2.72 17.94
N ALA A 247 -11.32 2.55 19.26
CA ALA A 247 -12.60 2.54 19.95
C ALA A 247 -13.30 3.91 19.85
N PRO A 248 -14.64 3.97 19.79
CA PRO A 248 -15.37 5.23 19.91
C PRO A 248 -14.99 5.96 21.21
N GLY A 249 -14.72 7.25 21.12
CA GLY A 249 -14.29 8.10 22.24
C GLY A 249 -12.79 8.00 22.58
N ASN A 250 -11.99 7.28 21.76
CA ASN A 250 -10.54 7.27 21.90
C ASN A 250 -9.94 8.61 21.40
N ASP A 251 -9.18 9.28 22.27
CA ASP A 251 -8.55 10.57 21.99
C ASP A 251 -7.30 10.47 21.09
N TYR A 252 -6.87 9.26 20.71
CA TYR A 252 -5.69 9.01 19.90
C TYR A 252 -5.69 9.82 18.59
N LEU A 253 -6.77 9.73 17.81
CA LEU A 253 -6.89 10.42 16.52
C LEU A 253 -6.90 11.94 16.67
N GLN A 254 -7.48 12.45 17.76
CA GLN A 254 -7.45 13.88 18.08
C GLN A 254 -6.02 14.34 18.37
N LYS A 255 -5.27 13.59 19.20
CA LYS A 255 -3.87 13.90 19.51
C LYS A 255 -2.95 13.83 18.30
N VAL A 256 -3.19 12.88 17.38
CA VAL A 256 -2.48 12.82 16.09
C VAL A 256 -2.73 14.11 15.29
N ALA A 257 -3.97 14.59 15.26
CA ALA A 257 -4.31 15.83 14.57
C ALA A 257 -3.66 17.06 15.22
N GLU A 258 -3.70 17.16 16.55
CA GLU A 258 -3.05 18.23 17.32
C GLU A 258 -1.55 18.29 17.01
N LYS A 259 -0.86 17.15 17.09
CA LYS A 259 0.58 17.07 16.74
C LYS A 259 0.85 17.40 15.26
N ALA A 260 -0.06 17.06 14.35
CA ALA A 260 0.10 17.40 12.93
C ALA A 260 -0.01 18.91 12.68
N ILE A 261 -0.81 19.64 13.47
CA ILE A 261 -0.86 21.12 13.44
C ILE A 261 0.48 21.67 13.93
N GLU A 262 0.93 21.22 15.10
CA GLU A 262 2.18 21.68 15.69
C GLU A 262 3.38 21.44 14.76
N LEU A 263 3.46 20.25 14.16
CA LEU A 263 4.56 19.88 13.27
C LEU A 263 4.56 20.69 11.96
N LYS A 264 3.38 21.00 11.41
CA LYS A 264 3.26 21.78 10.17
C LYS A 264 3.92 23.14 10.28
N ASP A 265 3.79 23.78 11.44
CA ASP A 265 4.33 25.11 11.70
C ASP A 265 5.76 25.08 12.31
N ASP A 266 6.33 23.90 12.57
CA ASP A 266 7.70 23.77 13.09
C ASP A 266 8.74 24.07 11.99
N PRO A 267 9.57 25.13 12.15
CA PRO A 267 10.58 25.49 11.15
C PRO A 267 11.69 24.44 10.97
N ARG A 268 11.79 23.45 11.88
CA ARG A 268 12.75 22.34 11.81
C ARG A 268 12.17 21.12 11.07
N ASN A 269 10.88 21.11 10.75
CA ASN A 269 10.28 20.01 10.02
C ASN A 269 10.69 20.07 8.53
N HIS A 270 11.40 19.03 8.08
CA HIS A 270 11.76 18.88 6.67
C HIS A 270 10.65 18.21 5.83
N LEU A 271 9.68 17.56 6.48
CA LEU A 271 8.56 16.84 5.85
C LEU A 271 7.27 17.68 5.88
N LYS A 272 7.24 18.78 5.13
CA LYS A 272 6.19 19.81 5.19
C LYS A 272 5.24 19.84 4.00
N GLU A 273 5.56 19.10 2.93
CA GLU A 273 4.69 19.06 1.75
C GLU A 273 3.36 18.37 2.08
N PRO A 274 2.23 18.75 1.44
CA PRO A 274 0.93 18.16 1.70
C PRO A 274 0.91 16.63 1.69
N GLU A 275 1.56 15.99 0.72
CA GLU A 275 1.65 14.53 0.62
C GLU A 275 2.51 13.91 1.71
N GLN A 276 3.56 14.61 2.17
CA GLN A 276 4.39 14.15 3.28
C GLN A 276 3.61 14.21 4.60
N MET A 277 2.85 15.28 4.84
CA MET A 277 1.97 15.38 6.01
C MET A 277 0.89 14.29 6.00
N LYS A 278 0.28 14.01 4.84
CA LYS A 278 -0.65 12.88 4.68
C LYS A 278 0.00 11.56 5.04
N GLY A 279 1.20 11.31 4.54
CA GLY A 279 1.93 10.07 4.85
C GLY A 279 2.35 9.97 6.32
N LEU A 280 2.73 11.07 6.97
CA LEU A 280 3.04 11.08 8.40
C LEU A 280 1.80 10.75 9.24
N VAL A 281 0.64 11.30 8.89
CA VAL A 281 -0.63 10.92 9.54
C VAL A 281 -0.90 9.43 9.31
N LYS A 282 -0.69 8.95 8.08
CA LYS A 282 -0.85 7.53 7.73
C LYS A 282 0.05 6.62 8.57
N LEU A 283 1.33 6.99 8.72
CA LEU A 283 2.30 6.30 9.57
C LEU A 283 1.86 6.24 11.03
N ALA A 284 1.33 7.34 11.57
CA ALA A 284 0.89 7.41 12.96
C ALA A 284 -0.30 6.49 13.26
N LEU A 285 -1.06 6.06 12.25
CA LEU A 285 -2.14 5.09 12.43
C LEU A 285 -1.62 3.66 12.61
N TYR A 286 -0.38 3.38 12.22
CA TYR A 286 0.29 2.10 12.51
C TYR A 286 1.06 2.17 13.84
N GLN A 287 1.17 1.02 14.51
CA GLN A 287 2.13 0.79 15.58
C GLN A 287 3.46 0.33 14.95
N PRO A 288 4.51 1.15 14.93
CA PRO A 288 5.82 0.73 14.44
C PRO A 288 6.49 -0.24 15.41
N ILE A 289 7.03 -1.33 14.85
CA ILE A 289 7.82 -2.34 15.56
C ILE A 289 9.14 -2.52 14.82
N PHE A 290 10.25 -2.07 15.41
CA PHE A 290 11.58 -2.35 14.92
C PHE A 290 12.01 -3.74 15.35
N TYR A 291 12.21 -4.63 14.39
CA TYR A 291 12.69 -6.00 14.58
C TYR A 291 14.12 -6.12 14.02
N CYS A 292 15.10 -5.97 14.90
CA CYS A 292 16.48 -5.72 14.52
C CYS A 292 17.35 -6.98 14.61
N ASP A 293 18.20 -7.17 13.60
CA ASP A 293 19.23 -8.21 13.62
C ASP A 293 20.36 -7.84 14.59
N ASP A 294 20.59 -8.71 15.56
CA ASP A 294 21.67 -8.61 16.53
C ASP A 294 22.53 -9.88 16.53
N SER A 295 22.58 -10.59 15.40
CA SER A 295 23.44 -11.75 15.21
C SER A 295 24.93 -11.36 15.16
N GLY A 296 25.82 -12.33 15.34
CA GLY A 296 27.27 -12.07 15.41
C GLY A 296 27.86 -11.40 14.15
N SER A 297 27.24 -11.59 12.97
CA SER A 297 27.67 -10.95 11.71
C SER A 297 27.53 -9.43 11.74
N MET A 298 26.66 -8.88 12.59
CA MET A 298 26.44 -7.45 12.74
C MET A 298 27.65 -6.70 13.34
N GLN A 299 28.65 -7.42 13.88
CA GLN A 299 29.94 -6.84 14.28
C GLN A 299 30.84 -6.45 13.10
N ALA A 300 30.54 -6.93 11.89
CA ALA A 300 31.39 -6.68 10.73
C ALA A 300 31.51 -5.19 10.40
N ASN A 301 32.70 -4.79 9.96
CA ASN A 301 33.00 -3.42 9.55
C ASN A 301 32.33 -3.09 8.22
N ILE A 302 31.84 -1.85 8.12
CA ILE A 302 31.51 -1.17 6.87
C ILE A 302 32.73 -0.32 6.49
N LEU A 303 33.14 -0.43 5.23
CA LEU A 303 34.30 0.27 4.69
C LEU A 303 33.87 1.39 3.74
N ASP A 304 34.61 2.50 3.74
CA ASP A 304 34.50 3.50 2.68
C ASP A 304 35.14 3.00 1.36
N PRO A 305 34.99 3.72 0.22
CA PRO A 305 35.63 3.34 -1.03
C PRO A 305 37.17 3.26 -1.00
N ASN A 306 37.81 3.84 0.03
CA ASN A 306 39.25 3.79 0.23
C ASN A 306 39.68 2.62 1.14
N GLY A 307 38.74 1.81 1.64
CA GLY A 307 38.99 0.68 2.53
C GLY A 307 39.10 1.05 4.02
N ASN A 308 38.79 2.28 4.42
CA ASN A 308 38.80 2.69 5.83
C ASN A 308 37.52 2.24 6.52
N VAL A 309 37.62 1.77 7.76
CA VAL A 309 36.46 1.44 8.60
C VAL A 309 35.73 2.73 8.96
N VAL A 310 34.45 2.83 8.60
CA VAL A 310 33.59 3.99 8.91
C VAL A 310 32.58 3.71 10.01
N SER A 311 32.14 2.47 10.15
CA SER A 311 31.26 1.99 11.24
C SER A 311 31.23 0.46 11.23
N THR A 312 30.53 -0.13 12.19
CA THR A 312 30.04 -1.52 12.12
C THR A 312 28.64 -1.58 11.51
N ARG A 313 28.19 -2.77 11.09
CA ARG A 313 26.81 -2.99 10.63
C ARG A 313 25.78 -2.68 11.73
N MET A 314 26.07 -3.05 12.97
CA MET A 314 25.23 -2.74 14.13
C MET A 314 25.10 -1.23 14.38
N GLU A 315 26.19 -0.47 14.30
CA GLU A 315 26.17 0.99 14.46
C GLU A 315 25.39 1.69 13.33
N ALA A 316 25.52 1.19 12.09
CA ALA A 316 24.74 1.70 10.97
C ALA A 316 23.24 1.42 11.16
N MET A 317 22.87 0.19 11.53
CA MET A 317 21.48 -0.17 11.83
C MET A 317 20.92 0.67 12.98
N ARG A 318 21.66 0.86 14.06
CA ARG A 318 21.26 1.72 15.20
C ARG A 318 20.93 3.15 14.75
N SER A 319 21.80 3.77 13.94
CA SER A 319 21.60 5.13 13.43
C SER A 319 20.35 5.24 12.55
N LEU A 320 20.13 4.25 11.68
CA LEU A 320 18.94 4.15 10.83
C LEU A 320 17.67 3.99 11.65
N VAL A 321 17.66 3.05 12.61
CA VAL A 321 16.49 2.75 13.45
C VAL A 321 16.11 3.95 14.33
N GLN A 322 17.09 4.66 14.90
CA GLN A 322 16.81 5.88 15.66
C GLN A 322 16.08 6.91 14.79
N ARG A 323 16.59 7.19 13.58
CA ARG A 323 16.01 8.18 12.66
C ARG A 323 14.65 7.75 12.12
N MET A 324 14.52 6.49 11.70
CA MET A 324 13.24 5.91 11.26
C MET A 324 12.20 5.97 12.39
N SER A 325 12.58 5.69 13.64
CA SER A 325 11.64 5.76 14.77
C SER A 325 11.18 7.19 15.06
N SER A 326 12.07 8.18 14.95
CA SER A 326 11.72 9.61 15.05
C SER A 326 10.71 10.04 13.99
N ILE A 327 10.82 9.53 12.76
CA ILE A 327 9.86 9.83 11.68
C ILE A 327 8.54 9.08 11.92
N ALA A 328 8.59 7.77 12.15
CA ALA A 328 7.40 6.92 12.32
C ALA A 328 6.55 7.29 13.54
N THR A 329 7.16 7.87 14.58
CA THR A 329 6.47 8.27 15.81
C THR A 329 6.21 9.77 15.89
N ARG A 330 6.50 10.54 14.84
CA ARG A 330 6.48 12.02 14.90
C ARG A 330 5.13 12.61 15.28
N LEU A 331 4.05 11.95 14.84
CA LEU A 331 2.67 12.38 15.10
C LEU A 331 1.93 11.47 16.09
N VAL A 332 2.60 10.49 16.72
CA VAL A 332 1.92 9.64 17.71
C VAL A 332 1.81 10.37 19.06
N PRO A 333 0.75 10.10 19.84
CA PRO A 333 0.61 10.61 21.20
C PRO A 333 1.80 10.26 22.10
N ASP A 334 2.01 11.09 23.13
CA ASP A 334 3.02 10.81 24.14
C ASP A 334 2.72 9.48 24.84
N GLY A 335 3.74 8.63 24.96
CA GLY A 335 3.58 7.27 25.49
C GLY A 335 3.04 6.25 24.48
N SER A 336 3.01 6.56 23.18
CA SER A 336 2.62 5.63 22.10
C SER A 336 3.71 5.43 21.04
N GLY A 337 4.97 5.44 21.48
CA GLY A 337 6.17 5.35 20.65
C GLY A 337 6.36 4.02 19.93
N ALA A 338 7.57 3.73 19.49
CA ALA A 338 7.87 2.52 18.73
C ALA A 338 8.22 1.34 19.64
N HIS A 339 7.89 0.13 19.20
CA HIS A 339 8.34 -1.09 19.89
C HIS A 339 9.69 -1.51 19.33
N LEU A 340 10.55 -2.07 20.18
CA LEU A 340 11.86 -2.59 19.81
C LEU A 340 11.97 -4.05 20.22
N ARG A 341 12.37 -4.89 19.26
CA ARG A 341 12.65 -6.31 19.42
C ARG A 341 13.93 -6.65 18.67
N PHE A 342 14.63 -7.66 19.15
CA PHE A 342 15.83 -8.19 18.49
C PHE A 342 15.68 -9.66 18.16
N ILE A 343 16.44 -10.15 17.17
CA ILE A 343 16.45 -11.56 16.82
C ILE A 343 16.87 -12.41 18.03
N ASN A 344 18.01 -12.11 18.65
CA ASN A 344 18.64 -12.92 19.69
C ASN A 344 18.36 -12.40 21.11
N SER A 345 18.55 -11.11 21.37
CA SER A 345 18.30 -10.49 22.68
C SER A 345 16.85 -10.64 23.12
N ASP A 346 16.64 -10.99 24.39
CA ASP A 346 15.31 -11.13 25.01
C ASP A 346 14.70 -9.78 25.44
N TYR A 347 15.39 -8.67 25.17
CA TYR A 347 14.88 -7.33 25.42
C TYR A 347 13.55 -7.09 24.68
N GLN A 348 12.59 -6.52 25.41
CA GLN A 348 11.26 -6.16 24.91
C GLN A 348 10.96 -4.74 25.42
N GLY A 349 11.06 -3.77 24.52
CA GLY A 349 10.69 -2.38 24.81
C GLY A 349 9.48 -1.98 23.99
N ASP A 350 8.48 -1.39 24.64
CA ASP A 350 7.25 -0.92 24.03
C ASP A 350 7.13 0.59 24.23
N ASP A 351 6.47 1.25 23.29
CA ASP A 351 6.21 2.71 23.29
C ASP A 351 7.44 3.61 23.52
N LEU A 352 8.60 3.19 23.00
CA LEU A 352 9.88 3.88 23.15
C LEU A 352 9.98 5.12 22.25
N THR A 353 10.62 6.15 22.79
CA THR A 353 11.15 7.29 22.01
C THR A 353 12.39 6.88 21.20
N ALA A 354 12.73 7.68 20.19
CA ALA A 354 13.94 7.45 19.38
C ALA A 354 15.23 7.39 20.23
N ASP A 355 15.35 8.27 21.24
CA ASP A 355 16.53 8.30 22.13
C ASP A 355 16.61 7.09 23.06
N GLN A 356 15.47 6.57 23.51
CA GLN A 356 15.42 5.33 24.27
C GLN A 356 15.81 4.14 23.39
N ILE A 357 15.33 4.08 22.16
CA ILE A 357 15.72 3.03 21.20
C ILE A 357 17.24 3.07 20.97
N ASP A 358 17.80 4.23 20.69
CA ASP A 358 19.24 4.42 20.51
C ASP A 358 20.04 3.90 21.71
N SER A 359 19.59 4.20 22.93
CA SER A 359 20.21 3.76 24.17
C SER A 359 20.15 2.23 24.36
N HIS A 360 19.08 1.59 23.90
CA HIS A 360 18.88 0.14 24.03
C HIS A 360 19.56 -0.69 22.93
N MET A 361 20.06 -0.05 21.87
CA MET A 361 20.82 -0.71 20.81
C MET A 361 22.34 -0.73 21.06
N GLN A 362 22.79 -0.31 22.25
CA GLN A 362 24.21 -0.28 22.64
C GLN A 362 24.64 -1.58 23.32
N PHE A 363 24.91 -2.61 22.53
CA PHE A 363 25.44 -3.88 23.03
C PHE A 363 26.23 -4.63 21.95
N GLN A 364 26.93 -5.69 22.36
CA GLN A 364 27.67 -6.55 21.44
C GLN A 364 26.71 -7.60 20.84
N PRO A 365 26.49 -7.59 19.51
CA PRO A 365 25.58 -8.53 18.87
C PRO A 365 26.19 -9.94 18.83
N MET A 366 25.36 -10.96 18.99
CA MET A 366 25.77 -12.36 19.09
C MET A 366 24.65 -13.32 18.69
N GLY A 367 25.02 -14.55 18.35
CA GLY A 367 24.07 -15.58 17.94
C GLY A 367 23.86 -15.63 16.43
N GLY A 368 22.86 -16.41 16.01
CA GLY A 368 22.50 -16.61 14.60
C GLY A 368 21.29 -15.77 14.19
N THR A 369 20.99 -15.77 12.90
CA THR A 369 19.88 -15.05 12.29
C THR A 369 18.61 -15.90 12.27
N ASN A 370 18.06 -16.26 13.43
CA ASN A 370 16.76 -16.97 13.55
C ASN A 370 15.57 -16.01 13.33
N ILE A 371 15.60 -15.27 12.23
CA ILE A 371 14.71 -14.15 11.91
C ILE A 371 13.24 -14.56 11.80
N GLY A 372 12.91 -15.74 11.27
CA GLY A 372 11.54 -16.22 11.13
C GLY A 372 10.98 -16.80 12.43
N THR A 373 11.75 -17.64 13.13
CA THR A 373 11.33 -18.23 14.40
C THR A 373 11.15 -17.16 15.48
N ASN A 374 12.09 -16.22 15.58
CA ASN A 374 12.02 -15.17 16.59
C ASN A 374 11.05 -14.04 16.22
N LEU A 375 10.78 -13.77 14.93
CA LEU A 375 9.65 -12.92 14.53
C LEU A 375 8.35 -13.45 15.13
N LYS A 376 8.08 -14.75 14.97
CA LYS A 376 6.89 -15.37 15.56
C LYS A 376 6.88 -15.22 17.08
N LYS A 377 7.95 -15.67 17.75
CA LYS A 377 8.02 -15.74 19.21
C LYS A 377 7.99 -14.38 19.90
N LYS A 378 8.70 -13.39 19.36
CA LYS A 378 8.98 -12.11 20.05
C LYS A 378 8.13 -10.94 19.55
N VAL A 379 7.54 -11.06 18.36
CA VAL A 379 6.68 -10.03 17.76
C VAL A 379 5.25 -10.56 17.65
N LEU A 380 5.01 -11.54 16.78
CA LEU A 380 3.65 -11.92 16.39
C LEU A 380 2.86 -12.56 17.52
N GLU A 381 3.45 -13.50 18.27
CA GLU A 381 2.79 -14.13 19.41
C GLU A 381 2.36 -13.13 20.49
N PRO A 382 3.26 -12.30 21.06
CA PRO A 382 2.90 -11.39 22.14
C PRO A 382 2.03 -10.22 21.68
N LEU A 383 2.30 -9.64 20.51
CA LEU A 383 1.69 -8.37 20.09
C LEU A 383 0.44 -8.57 19.23
N VAL A 384 0.38 -9.63 18.42
CA VAL A 384 -0.74 -9.87 17.51
C VAL A 384 -1.64 -10.99 18.04
N PHE A 385 -1.10 -12.21 18.17
CA PHE A 385 -1.92 -13.40 18.41
C PHE A 385 -2.54 -13.40 19.81
N LYS A 386 -1.76 -13.08 20.86
CA LYS A 386 -2.28 -13.01 22.22
C LYS A 386 -3.33 -11.91 22.39
N LYS A 387 -3.15 -10.76 21.75
CA LYS A 387 -4.14 -9.67 21.76
C LYS A 387 -5.46 -10.11 21.10
N LEU A 388 -5.39 -10.72 19.92
CA LEU A 388 -6.56 -11.27 19.23
C LEU A 388 -7.24 -12.42 19.98
N ASP A 389 -6.49 -13.19 20.77
CA ASP A 389 -7.05 -14.29 21.56
C ASP A 389 -7.66 -13.86 22.88
N LYS A 390 -7.05 -12.87 23.55
CA LYS A 390 -7.49 -12.41 24.86
C LYS A 390 -8.55 -11.30 24.76
N ASP A 391 -8.27 -10.29 23.96
CA ASP A 391 -9.05 -9.05 23.91
C ASP A 391 -9.99 -9.03 22.70
N GLY A 392 -9.77 -9.92 21.73
CA GLY A 392 -10.58 -10.01 20.50
C GLY A 392 -10.36 -8.86 19.53
N LYS A 393 -9.43 -7.93 19.84
CA LYS A 393 -9.15 -6.76 19.04
C LYS A 393 -7.70 -6.30 19.07
N LEU A 394 -7.28 -5.55 18.05
CA LEU A 394 -5.99 -4.87 17.99
C LEU A 394 -6.19 -3.38 18.28
N ASP A 395 -5.23 -2.75 18.96
CA ASP A 395 -5.30 -1.31 19.28
C ASP A 395 -4.95 -0.43 18.06
N ARG A 396 -4.06 -0.92 17.20
CA ARG A 396 -3.64 -0.32 15.91
C ARG A 396 -3.19 -1.45 14.97
N PRO A 397 -3.23 -1.24 13.64
CA PRO A 397 -2.46 -2.06 12.71
C PRO A 397 -0.97 -1.99 13.03
N PHE A 398 -0.22 -3.05 12.74
CA PHE A 398 1.22 -3.10 13.00
C PHE A 398 2.04 -2.87 11.75
N LEU A 399 3.15 -2.16 11.89
CA LEU A 399 4.19 -2.01 10.88
C LEU A 399 5.50 -2.60 11.41
N VAL A 400 5.82 -3.82 10.98
CA VAL A 400 7.02 -4.56 11.40
C VAL A 400 8.18 -4.23 10.47
N LEU A 401 9.13 -3.45 10.99
CA LEU A 401 10.31 -2.94 10.30
C LEU A 401 11.51 -3.82 10.63
N THR A 402 11.83 -4.74 9.72
CA THR A 402 12.92 -5.71 9.87
C THR A 402 14.18 -5.21 9.17
N ILE A 403 15.31 -5.17 9.89
CA ILE A 403 16.62 -4.85 9.30
C ILE A 403 17.60 -5.97 9.62
N THR A 404 18.24 -6.54 8.60
CA THR A 404 19.17 -7.68 8.73
C THR A 404 20.37 -7.55 7.79
N ASP A 405 21.48 -8.21 8.13
CA ASP A 405 22.64 -8.39 7.26
C ASP A 405 22.79 -9.80 6.69
N GLY A 406 21.86 -10.70 7.00
CA GLY A 406 21.96 -12.13 6.74
C GLY A 406 20.68 -12.76 6.21
N GLU A 407 20.76 -14.08 5.98
CA GLU A 407 19.60 -14.93 5.70
C GLU A 407 19.21 -15.75 6.95
N PRO A 408 18.01 -16.37 6.99
CA PRO A 408 17.65 -17.24 8.11
C PRO A 408 18.69 -18.35 8.32
N SER A 409 19.27 -18.40 9.53
CA SER A 409 20.31 -19.38 9.90
C SER A 409 20.48 -19.45 11.42
N PRO A 410 20.54 -20.64 12.06
CA PRO A 410 20.59 -21.99 11.47
C PRO A 410 19.20 -22.58 11.12
N GLU A 411 18.16 -21.76 11.02
CA GLU A 411 16.82 -22.21 10.62
C GLU A 411 16.67 -22.33 9.09
N PRO A 412 15.65 -23.04 8.57
CA PRO A 412 15.39 -23.08 7.13
C PRO A 412 15.14 -21.69 6.54
N VAL A 413 15.69 -21.42 5.35
CA VAL A 413 15.58 -20.12 4.63
C VAL A 413 14.14 -19.66 4.39
N ASP A 414 13.18 -20.59 4.29
CA ASP A 414 11.77 -20.25 4.08
C ASP A 414 10.98 -19.98 5.38
N THR A 415 11.63 -20.06 6.55
CA THR A 415 10.95 -19.91 7.85
C THR A 415 10.36 -18.51 8.03
N PHE A 416 11.07 -17.46 7.61
CA PHE A 416 10.59 -16.08 7.69
C PHE A 416 9.29 -15.89 6.87
N LYS A 417 9.30 -16.34 5.61
CA LYS A 417 8.13 -16.32 4.73
C LYS A 417 6.95 -17.10 5.36
N LYS A 418 7.18 -18.34 5.78
CA LYS A 418 6.13 -19.18 6.39
C LYS A 418 5.53 -18.56 7.65
N THR A 419 6.35 -17.84 8.43
CA THR A 419 5.89 -17.09 9.59
C THR A 419 4.94 -15.96 9.19
N ILE A 420 5.27 -15.17 8.16
CA ILE A 420 4.40 -14.10 7.63
C ILE A 420 3.09 -14.66 7.09
N GLU A 421 3.14 -15.71 6.25
CA GLU A 421 1.91 -16.37 5.77
C GLU A 421 1.06 -16.90 6.93
N GLY A 422 1.71 -17.41 7.98
CA GLY A 422 1.06 -17.87 9.20
C GLY A 422 0.35 -16.74 9.95
N CYS A 423 0.93 -15.53 9.94
CA CYS A 423 0.29 -14.33 10.47
C CYS A 423 -0.96 -13.97 9.67
N GLY A 424 -0.88 -13.91 8.34
CA GLY A 424 -2.01 -13.62 7.46
C GLY A 424 -3.17 -14.58 7.69
N ARG A 425 -2.90 -15.90 7.69
CA ARG A 425 -3.93 -16.91 8.00
C ARG A 425 -4.56 -16.73 9.39
N ARG A 426 -3.78 -16.25 10.36
CA ARG A 426 -4.25 -16.05 11.74
C ARG A 426 -5.15 -14.81 11.86
N LEU A 427 -4.83 -13.75 11.13
CA LEU A 427 -5.67 -12.56 11.00
C LEU A 427 -6.99 -12.90 10.29
N ASP A 428 -6.93 -13.63 9.17
CA ASP A 428 -8.12 -14.09 8.44
C ASP A 428 -9.08 -14.89 9.35
N GLN A 429 -8.54 -15.79 10.18
CA GLN A 429 -9.33 -16.57 11.15
C GLN A 429 -10.02 -15.75 12.23
N LYS A 430 -9.57 -14.52 12.43
CA LYS A 430 -10.08 -13.59 13.43
C LYS A 430 -10.88 -12.46 12.80
N ASP A 431 -11.20 -12.59 11.51
CA ASP A 431 -11.88 -11.57 10.72
C ASP A 431 -11.12 -10.23 10.74
N TYR A 432 -9.78 -10.28 10.60
CA TYR A 432 -8.93 -9.11 10.35
C TYR A 432 -8.35 -9.17 8.93
N PRO A 433 -8.25 -8.04 8.20
CA PRO A 433 -7.47 -7.96 6.97
C PRO A 433 -6.02 -8.39 7.23
N GLN A 434 -5.37 -9.08 6.29
CA GLN A 434 -3.97 -9.49 6.45
C GLN A 434 -3.04 -8.27 6.59
N GLU A 435 -3.41 -7.16 5.96
CA GLU A 435 -2.73 -5.86 6.01
C GLU A 435 -2.71 -5.25 7.42
N SER A 436 -3.49 -5.80 8.37
CA SER A 436 -3.43 -5.41 9.79
C SER A 436 -2.04 -5.65 10.39
N THR A 437 -1.20 -6.45 9.75
CA THR A 437 0.24 -6.51 10.02
C THR A 437 1.02 -6.38 8.71
N MET A 438 1.60 -5.21 8.50
CA MET A 438 2.49 -4.92 7.37
C MET A 438 3.94 -5.21 7.76
N PHE A 439 4.73 -5.67 6.81
CA PHE A 439 6.14 -6.00 6.98
C PHE A 439 6.98 -5.23 5.97
N LEU A 440 8.04 -4.60 6.45
CA LEU A 440 9.13 -4.10 5.62
C LEU A 440 10.40 -4.85 6.02
N ILE A 441 11.08 -5.46 5.06
CA ILE A 441 12.42 -6.01 5.28
C ILE A 441 13.45 -5.20 4.50
N SER A 442 14.52 -4.80 5.18
CA SER A 442 15.59 -3.98 4.63
C SER A 442 16.96 -4.56 4.97
N GLN A 443 17.95 -4.22 4.15
CA GLN A 443 19.29 -4.79 4.26
C GLN A 443 20.35 -3.77 4.72
N VAL A 444 21.22 -4.21 5.61
CA VAL A 444 22.52 -3.59 5.87
C VAL A 444 23.65 -4.56 5.54
N GLY A 445 24.85 -4.06 5.25
CA GLY A 445 25.95 -4.90 4.80
C GLY A 445 25.79 -5.45 3.38
N ASN A 446 26.69 -6.38 3.05
CA ASN A 446 26.96 -6.86 1.69
C ASN A 446 27.06 -8.39 1.58
N ASP A 447 26.38 -9.13 2.46
CA ASP A 447 26.37 -10.59 2.39
C ASP A 447 25.58 -11.09 1.15
N PRO A 448 26.20 -11.85 0.24
CA PRO A 448 25.51 -12.40 -0.92
C PRO A 448 24.39 -13.39 -0.58
N HIS A 449 24.40 -14.01 0.61
CA HIS A 449 23.31 -14.89 1.06
C HIS A 449 22.08 -14.07 1.44
N ALA A 450 22.27 -12.93 2.11
CA ALA A 450 21.20 -11.98 2.39
C ALA A 450 20.56 -11.46 1.10
N ASP A 451 21.37 -11.15 0.08
CA ASP A 451 20.86 -10.71 -1.23
C ASP A 451 19.91 -11.77 -1.84
N LYS A 452 20.35 -13.04 -1.90
CA LYS A 452 19.55 -14.16 -2.42
C LYS A 452 18.28 -14.40 -1.61
N PHE A 453 18.38 -14.33 -0.29
CA PHE A 453 17.23 -14.49 0.60
C PHE A 453 16.20 -13.40 0.34
N LEU A 454 16.59 -12.13 0.32
CA LEU A 454 15.68 -11.03 0.06
C LEU A 454 15.11 -11.08 -1.36
N ASP A 455 15.89 -11.53 -2.35
CA ASP A 455 15.41 -11.71 -3.73
C ASP A 455 14.33 -12.80 -3.79
N SER A 456 14.48 -13.86 -2.99
CA SER A 456 13.52 -14.96 -2.92
C SER A 456 12.14 -14.57 -2.36
N LEU A 457 12.05 -13.42 -1.69
CA LEU A 457 10.79 -12.88 -1.16
C LEU A 457 10.00 -12.09 -2.22
N SER A 458 10.63 -11.72 -3.34
CA SER A 458 10.03 -10.85 -4.36
C SER A 458 9.16 -11.64 -5.34
N GLY A 459 7.99 -11.07 -5.68
CA GLY A 459 7.06 -11.68 -6.65
C GLY A 459 6.29 -12.89 -6.12
N ASP A 460 6.31 -13.09 -4.80
CA ASP A 460 5.59 -14.18 -4.15
C ASP A 460 4.17 -13.74 -3.77
N THR A 461 3.19 -14.24 -4.54
CA THR A 461 1.77 -13.90 -4.37
C THR A 461 1.17 -14.26 -3.01
N ALA A 462 1.86 -15.06 -2.19
CA ALA A 462 1.37 -15.42 -0.86
C ALA A 462 1.65 -14.33 0.19
N ILE A 463 2.62 -13.44 -0.06
CA ILE A 463 3.07 -12.42 0.90
C ILE A 463 3.22 -11.02 0.28
N ASP A 464 3.14 -10.87 -1.04
CA ASP A 464 3.36 -9.61 -1.77
C ASP A 464 2.44 -8.46 -1.32
N ARG A 465 1.24 -8.77 -0.83
CA ARG A 465 0.30 -7.78 -0.28
C ARG A 465 0.74 -7.20 1.07
N VAL A 466 1.55 -7.92 1.84
CA VAL A 466 1.85 -7.57 3.24
C VAL A 466 3.34 -7.42 3.51
N LEU A 467 4.21 -7.96 2.65
CA LEU A 467 5.67 -7.89 2.78
C LEU A 467 6.28 -7.07 1.66
N PHE A 468 6.98 -6.03 2.08
CA PHE A 468 7.71 -5.11 1.22
C PHE A 468 9.20 -5.23 1.49
N ARG A 469 9.98 -5.00 0.45
CA ARG A 469 11.43 -5.02 0.52
C ARG A 469 11.98 -3.70 0.04
N SER A 470 12.89 -3.10 0.81
CA SER A 470 13.66 -1.96 0.30
C SER A 470 14.56 -2.41 -0.87
N SER A 471 14.59 -1.62 -1.94
CA SER A 471 15.46 -1.89 -3.09
C SER A 471 16.93 -1.58 -2.82
N GLU A 472 17.20 -0.65 -1.90
CA GLU A 472 18.53 -0.14 -1.60
C GLU A 472 19.14 -0.80 -0.35
N ARG A 473 20.47 -0.86 -0.31
CA ARG A 473 21.23 -1.16 0.91
C ARG A 473 21.23 0.08 1.80
N LEU A 474 20.58 0.00 2.96
CA LEU A 474 20.29 1.20 3.75
C LEU A 474 21.55 1.94 4.21
N HIS A 475 22.58 1.22 4.64
CA HIS A 475 23.82 1.82 5.14
C HIS A 475 24.62 2.60 4.07
N GLU A 476 24.61 2.13 2.82
CA GLU A 476 25.28 2.84 1.71
C GLU A 476 24.54 4.14 1.41
N LYS A 477 23.22 4.05 1.27
CA LYS A 477 22.39 5.22 0.99
C LYS A 477 22.37 6.23 2.14
N TYR A 478 22.41 5.75 3.38
CA TYR A 478 22.61 6.59 4.56
C TYR A 478 23.93 7.35 4.50
N ALA A 479 25.04 6.69 4.13
CA ALA A 479 26.34 7.34 4.04
C ALA A 479 26.36 8.45 2.95
N GLU A 480 25.60 8.28 1.87
CA GLU A 480 25.41 9.32 0.83
C GLU A 480 24.65 10.54 1.35
N LEU A 481 23.61 10.32 2.17
CA LEU A 481 22.65 11.37 2.54
C LEU A 481 22.90 11.98 3.93
N ARG A 482 23.74 11.39 4.79
CA ARG A 482 23.89 11.80 6.20
C ARG A 482 24.29 13.25 6.45
N ASP A 483 24.89 13.89 5.45
CA ASP A 483 25.32 15.30 5.54
C ASP A 483 24.22 16.28 5.07
N ASN A 484 23.10 15.77 4.56
CA ASN A 484 21.92 16.53 4.16
C ASN A 484 20.66 15.99 4.87
N GLU A 485 20.35 16.58 6.03
CA GLU A 485 19.26 16.13 6.90
C GLU A 485 17.89 16.09 6.19
N GLY A 486 17.60 17.06 5.31
CA GLY A 486 16.32 17.09 4.59
C GLY A 486 16.16 15.93 3.59
N GLU A 487 17.18 15.66 2.78
CA GLU A 487 17.17 14.54 1.84
C GLU A 487 17.17 13.19 2.56
N LEU A 488 17.89 13.10 3.68
CA LEU A 488 17.91 11.91 4.53
C LEU A 488 16.52 11.61 5.13
N GLU A 489 15.86 12.62 5.70
CA GLU A 489 14.50 12.45 6.24
C GLU A 489 13.51 12.05 5.16
N GLU A 490 13.55 12.71 4.00
CA GLU A 490 12.66 12.40 2.88
C GLU A 490 12.85 10.96 2.38
N TRP A 491 14.10 10.50 2.24
CA TRP A 491 14.40 9.14 1.85
C TRP A 491 13.91 8.10 2.87
N LEU A 492 14.19 8.32 4.17
CA LEU A 492 13.72 7.41 5.23
C LEU A 492 12.19 7.39 5.34
N PHE A 493 11.54 8.55 5.18
CA PHE A 493 10.09 8.65 5.09
C PHE A 493 9.54 7.82 3.93
N ASN A 494 10.13 7.94 2.74
CA ASN A 494 9.71 7.17 1.57
C ASN A 494 9.87 5.65 1.78
N ILE A 495 10.95 5.21 2.46
CA ILE A 495 11.12 3.80 2.85
C ILE A 495 10.00 3.34 3.77
N LEU A 496 9.72 4.10 4.84
CA LEU A 496 8.68 3.78 5.81
C LEU A 496 7.28 3.72 5.18
N MET A 497 7.04 4.51 4.14
CA MET A 497 5.77 4.56 3.42
C MET A 497 5.58 3.38 2.44
N GLN A 498 6.64 2.68 2.01
CA GLN A 498 6.53 1.62 0.99
C GLN A 498 5.43 0.59 1.29
N PRO A 499 5.32 0.05 2.52
CA PRO A 499 4.28 -0.94 2.83
C PRO A 499 2.88 -0.33 2.87
N ILE A 500 2.79 0.98 3.07
CA ILE A 500 1.55 1.67 3.41
C ILE A 500 0.95 2.35 2.16
N THR A 501 1.73 2.58 1.12
CA THR A 501 1.27 3.14 -0.17
C THR A 501 1.12 2.10 -1.28
N GLY A 502 1.57 0.86 -1.04
CA GLY A 502 1.63 -0.23 -2.02
C GLY A 502 0.30 -0.78 -2.49
#